data_AF-A0AAE1QCA3-F1
#
_entry.id   AF-A0AAE1QCA3-F1
#
_cell.length_a   1.000
_cell.length_b   1.000
_cell.length_c   1.000
_cell.angle_alpha   90.00
_cell.angle_beta   90.00
_cell.angle_gamma   90.00
#
_symmetry.space_group_name_H-M   'P 1'
#
loop_
_entity.id
_entity.type
_entity.pdbx_description
1 polymer ?
#
loop_
_entity_poly.entity_id
_entity_poly.type
_entity_poly.pdbx_seq_one_letter_code
_entity_poly.pdbx_strand_id
1 'polypeptide(L)' 'MSAPLVPLPDASTHINKYYQCHLCPKSFDYRASLDIHIRTHTGDTPFACPHCPLRTKDKSNLRRHIRRRHMPPLP' A
#
# COMPACT_ATOMS: atom_id res chain seq x y z
N MET A 1 -31.36 -2.69 27.36
CA MET A 1 -30.91 -2.11 26.07
C MET A 1 -29.61 -1.38 26.36
N SER A 2 -28.50 -2.11 26.41
CA SER A 2 -27.19 -1.54 26.76
C SER A 2 -26.64 -0.79 25.55
N ALA A 3 -26.50 0.53 25.67
CA ALA A 3 -25.86 1.35 24.66
C ALA A 3 -24.38 0.94 24.54
N PRO A 4 -23.84 0.71 23.33
CA PRO A 4 -22.42 0.44 23.16
C PRO A 4 -21.62 1.70 23.51
N LEU A 5 -20.70 1.58 24.47
CA LEU A 5 -19.67 2.59 24.73
C LEU A 5 -18.81 2.71 23.48
N VAL A 6 -19.11 3.70 22.63
CA VAL A 6 -18.16 4.20 21.64
C VAL A 6 -17.02 4.88 22.41
N PRO A 7 -15.76 4.43 22.26
CA PRO A 7 -14.65 5.10 22.92
C PRO A 7 -14.56 6.54 22.41
N LEU A 8 -14.59 7.51 23.33
CA LEU A 8 -14.30 8.92 23.03
C LEU A 8 -12.87 9.03 22.48
N PRO A 9 -12.59 9.92 21.51
CA PRO A 9 -11.23 10.12 21.04
C PRO A 9 -10.41 10.76 22.17
N ASP A 10 -9.42 10.02 22.69
CA ASP A 10 -8.46 10.53 23.65
C ASP A 10 -7.68 11.69 23.02
N ALA A 11 -7.72 12.84 23.68
CA ALA A 11 -7.15 14.11 23.24
C ALA A 11 -5.61 14.14 23.30
N SER A 12 -4.95 13.00 23.09
CA SER A 12 -3.49 12.86 22.99
C SER A 12 -3.04 12.47 21.56
N THR A 13 -3.96 12.46 20.59
CA THR A 13 -3.61 12.14 19.21
C THR A 13 -2.97 13.35 18.56
N HIS A 14 -1.64 13.34 18.47
CA HIS A 14 -0.90 14.20 17.54
C HIS A 14 -1.68 14.17 16.22
N ILE A 15 -2.24 15.29 15.77
CA ILE A 15 -2.90 15.41 14.46
C ILE A 15 -1.78 15.38 13.41
N ASN A 16 -1.03 14.28 13.37
CA ASN A 16 -0.16 13.99 12.27
C ASN A 16 -1.11 13.62 11.14
N LYS A 17 -1.04 14.40 10.06
CA LYS A 17 -1.98 14.36 8.95
C LYS A 17 -1.76 13.07 8.14
N TYR A 18 -2.09 11.93 8.72
CA TYR A 18 -2.04 10.63 8.07
C TYR A 18 -3.14 10.54 7.01
N TYR A 19 -2.86 9.76 5.98
CA TYR A 19 -3.80 9.42 4.92
C TYR A 19 -4.50 8.10 5.28
N GLN A 20 -5.80 8.17 5.56
CA GLN A 20 -6.60 7.01 5.95
C GLN A 20 -7.20 6.28 4.74
N CYS A 21 -7.23 4.95 4.79
CA CYS A 21 -7.93 4.15 3.82
C CYS A 21 -9.44 4.19 4.06
N HIS A 22 -10.21 4.33 2.98
CA HIS A 22 -11.68 4.32 3.05
C HIS A 22 -12.29 2.90 3.02
N LEU A 23 -11.47 1.87 2.80
CA LEU A 23 -11.90 0.46 2.72
C LEU A 23 -11.55 -0.34 3.99
N CYS A 24 -10.66 0.18 4.85
CA CYS A 24 -10.25 -0.48 6.08
C CYS A 24 -9.67 0.54 7.08
N PRO A 25 -9.51 0.21 8.37
CA PRO A 25 -9.05 1.15 9.39
C PRO A 25 -7.54 1.47 9.31
N LYS A 26 -6.84 1.16 8.21
CA LYS A 26 -5.41 1.44 8.06
C LYS A 26 -5.17 2.91 7.69
N SER A 27 -4.12 3.48 8.26
CA SER A 27 -3.61 4.83 7.97
C SER A 27 -2.14 4.77 7.56
N PHE A 28 -1.71 5.77 6.78
CA PHE A 28 -0.37 5.85 6.23
C PHE A 28 0.18 7.27 6.33
N ASP A 29 1.48 7.43 6.56
CA ASP A 29 2.15 8.73 6.61
C ASP A 29 2.12 9.51 5.29
N TYR A 30 2.05 8.79 4.17
CA TYR A 30 2.16 9.38 2.83
C TYR A 30 1.00 8.96 1.95
N ARG A 31 0.53 9.92 1.12
CA ARG A 31 -0.54 9.68 0.13
C ARG A 31 -0.17 8.57 -0.86
N ALA A 32 1.09 8.55 -1.31
CA ALA A 32 1.58 7.50 -2.20
C ALA A 32 1.49 6.09 -1.57
N SER A 33 1.73 5.98 -0.26
CA SER A 33 1.59 4.72 0.47
C SER A 33 0.12 4.30 0.57
N LEU A 34 -0.79 5.25 0.80
CA LEU A 34 -2.22 4.99 0.77
C LEU A 34 -2.67 4.53 -0.64
N ASP A 35 -2.26 5.21 -1.71
CA ASP A 35 -2.64 4.84 -3.08
C ASP A 35 -2.17 3.43 -3.44
N ILE A 36 -0.92 3.08 -3.10
CA ILE A 36 -0.40 1.71 -3.29
C ILE A 36 -1.18 0.71 -2.43
N HIS A 37 -1.59 1.10 -1.22
CA HIS A 37 -2.42 0.26 -0.37
C HIS A 37 -3.81 0.03 -0.98
N ILE A 38 -4.47 1.05 -1.53
CA ILE A 38 -5.81 0.91 -2.14
C ILE A 38 -5.80 -0.13 -3.27
N ARG A 39 -4.70 -0.21 -4.03
CA ARG A 39 -4.50 -1.26 -5.05
C ARG A 39 -4.59 -2.69 -4.51
N THR A 40 -4.36 -2.89 -3.21
CA THR A 40 -4.51 -4.21 -2.58
C THR A 40 -5.96 -4.63 -2.39
N HIS A 41 -6.88 -3.68 -2.30
CA HIS A 41 -8.31 -3.97 -2.24
C HIS A 41 -8.91 -4.14 -3.63
N THR A 42 -8.46 -3.35 -4.61
CA THR A 42 -8.98 -3.41 -5.99
C THR A 42 -8.31 -4.49 -6.85
N GLY A 43 -7.18 -5.04 -6.40
CA GLY A 43 -6.38 -5.97 -7.19
C GLY A 43 -5.62 -5.29 -8.35
N ASP A 44 -5.57 -3.97 -8.37
CA ASP A 44 -4.94 -3.21 -9.45
C ASP A 44 -3.41 -3.42 -9.45
N THR A 45 -2.87 -3.82 -10.60
CA THR A 45 -1.43 -4.06 -10.78
C THR A 45 -0.94 -3.34 -12.04
N PRO A 46 -0.70 -2.02 -11.94
CA PRO A 46 -0.45 -1.19 -13.11
C PRO A 46 0.96 -1.39 -13.67
N PHE A 47 1.88 -1.97 -12.88
CA PHE A 47 3.26 -2.17 -13.29
C PHE A 47 3.48 -3.57 -13.82
N ALA A 48 3.57 -3.71 -15.15
CA ALA A 48 3.87 -4.98 -15.81
C ALA A 48 5.38 -5.18 -15.95
N CYS A 49 5.84 -6.43 -15.79
CA CYS A 49 7.20 -6.81 -16.15
C CYS A 49 7.33 -6.91 -17.67
N PRO A 50 8.38 -6.34 -18.29
CA PRO A 50 8.59 -6.45 -19.73
C PRO A 50 9.07 -7.84 -20.19
N HIS A 51 9.51 -8.69 -19.26
CA HIS A 51 10.10 -10.00 -19.58
C HIS A 51 9.21 -11.19 -19.21
N CYS A 52 8.14 -10.98 -18.45
CA CYS A 52 7.25 -12.05 -17.98
C CYS A 52 5.85 -11.51 -17.66
N PRO A 53 4.83 -12.36 -17.50
CA PRO A 53 3.46 -11.92 -17.24
C PRO A 53 3.22 -11.37 -15.82
N LEU A 54 4.26 -11.26 -14.97
CA LEU A 54 4.11 -10.74 -13.62
C LEU A 54 3.74 -9.25 -13.64
N ARG A 55 2.74 -8.89 -12.84
CA ARG A 55 2.35 -7.50 -12.59
C ARG A 55 2.44 -7.20 -11.09
N THR A 56 2.84 -5.97 -10.74
CA THR A 56 2.97 -5.52 -9.35
C THR A 56 2.16 -4.26 -9.08
N LYS A 57 1.82 -4.03 -7.81
CA LYS A 57 1.09 -2.85 -7.33
C LYS A 57 1.96 -1.60 -7.19
N ASP A 58 3.28 -1.76 -7.16
CA ASP A 58 4.26 -0.68 -6.97
C ASP A 58 5.52 -0.89 -7.81
N LYS A 59 6.16 0.24 -8.17
CA LYS A 59 7.37 0.29 -9.01
C LYS A 59 8.60 -0.31 -8.34
N SER A 60 8.73 -0.17 -7.02
CA SER A 60 9.86 -0.69 -6.24
C SER A 60 9.91 -2.22 -6.29
N ASN A 61 8.76 -2.88 -6.13
CA ASN A 61 8.66 -4.33 -6.29
C ASN A 61 8.95 -4.80 -7.72
N LEU A 62 8.48 -4.09 -8.75
CA LEU A 62 8.81 -4.43 -10.14
C LEU A 62 10.33 -4.36 -10.37
N ARG A 63 10.98 -3.27 -9.93
CA ARG A 63 12.44 -3.10 -10.09
C ARG A 63 13.22 -4.22 -9.39
N ARG A 64 12.82 -4.57 -8.17
CA ARG A 64 13.42 -5.66 -7.40
C ARG A 64 13.23 -7.01 -8.11
N HIS A 65 12.04 -7.25 -8.65
CA HIS A 65 11.73 -8.46 -9.42
C HIS A 65 12.63 -8.57 -10.66
N ILE A 66 12.70 -7.54 -11.51
CA ILE A 66 13.53 -7.54 -12.72
C ILE A 66 14.99 -7.80 -12.36
N ARG A 67 15.53 -7.07 -11.38
CA ARG A 67 16.92 -7.25 -10.95
C ARG A 67 17.23 -8.69 -10.51
N ARG A 68 16.30 -9.33 -9.79
CA ARG A 68 16.54 -10.68 -9.24
C ARG A 68 16.23 -11.81 -10.20
N ARG A 69 15.31 -11.61 -11.14
CA ARG A 69 14.76 -12.68 -11.99
C ARG A 69 15.17 -12.57 -13.45
N HIS A 70 15.54 -11.38 -13.91
CA HIS A 70 15.77 -11.10 -15.33
C HIS A 70 17.09 -10.37 -15.61
N MET A 71 17.79 -9.87 -14.58
CA MET A 71 19.11 -9.27 -14.73
C MET A 71 20.17 -10.23 -14.14
N PRO A 72 20.64 -11.23 -14.90
CA PRO A 72 21.84 -11.96 -14.51
C PRO A 72 23.03 -10.98 -14.49
N PRO A 73 24.03 -11.20 -13.61
CA PRO A 73 25.29 -10.47 -13.72
C PRO A 73 25.88 -10.74 -15.11
N LEU A 74 26.27 -9.67 -15.80
CA LEU A 74 27.02 -9.80 -17.05
C LEU A 74 28.35 -10.52 -16.74
N PRO A 75 28.79 -11.46 -17.60
CA PRO A 75 30.11 -12.08 -17.47
C PRO A 75 31.23 -11.05 -17.67
#